data_AF-A0A3N5UXY7-F1
#
_entry.id   AF-A0A3N5UXY7-F1
#
_cell.length_a   1.000
_cell.length_b   1.000
_cell.length_c   1.000
_cell.angle_alpha   90.00
_cell.angle_beta   90.00
_cell.angle_gamma   90.00
#
_symmetry.space_group_name_H-M   'P 1'
#
loop_
_entity.id
_entity.type
_entity.pdbx_description
1 polymer ?
#
loop_
_entity_poly.entity_id
_entity_poly.type
_entity_poly.pdbx_seq_one_letter_code
_entity_poly.pdbx_strand_id
1 'polypeptide(L)'
;MENNETYAMEGELVFVSYKPEQLEKGMYFVHTITVGVIEPITELFQLEEIPEDQEAYMAQYGAPVKLMIMNTFDSDVLVYPDQIGWYDDEEEMLDAVPISLEHLNTIINKCNGICWVDIYEDDTVTLHEGKAIISFELPEEN
;
A
#
# COMPACT_ATOMS: atom_id res chain seq x y z
N MET A 1 16.66 16.85 23.30
CA MET A 1 15.96 16.13 22.23
C MET A 1 16.61 16.65 20.97
N GLU A 2 17.45 15.84 20.33
CA GLU A 2 17.90 16.16 18.98
C GLU A 2 16.63 16.21 18.13
N ASN A 3 16.41 17.33 17.44
CA ASN A 3 15.45 17.35 16.35
C ASN A 3 16.09 16.49 15.27
N ASN A 4 15.68 15.23 15.18
CA ASN A 4 16.01 14.44 14.00
C ASN A 4 15.11 14.99 12.90
N GLU A 5 15.71 15.72 11.96
CA GLU A 5 15.01 16.16 10.77
C GLU A 5 14.56 14.91 9.99
N THR A 6 13.32 14.95 9.51
CA THR A 6 12.76 13.92 8.64
C THR A 6 12.62 14.46 7.23
N TYR A 7 12.68 13.57 6.25
CA TYR A 7 12.37 13.88 4.86
C TYR A 7 11.59 12.74 4.22
N ALA A 8 10.89 13.07 3.14
CA ALA A 8 10.13 12.13 2.33
C ALA A 8 11.05 11.40 1.33
N MET A 9 10.99 10.07 1.35
CA MET A 9 11.65 9.22 0.35
C MET A 9 10.62 8.59 -0.57
N GLU A 10 10.89 8.60 -1.88
CA GLU A 10 10.01 8.02 -2.89
C GLU A 10 10.04 6.49 -2.79
N GLY A 11 8.86 5.89 -2.77
CA GLY A 11 8.69 4.45 -2.75
C GLY A 11 7.57 3.98 -3.68
N GLU A 12 7.69 2.74 -4.15
CA GLU A 12 6.67 2.06 -4.94
C GLU A 12 5.96 1.01 -4.08
N LEU A 13 4.62 1.03 -4.09
CA LEU A 13 3.78 0.02 -3.46
C LEU A 13 3.79 -1.27 -4.29
N VAL A 14 4.38 -2.32 -3.75
CA VAL A 14 4.58 -3.61 -4.41
C VAL A 14 3.73 -4.70 -3.77
N PHE A 15 3.16 -5.57 -4.61
CA PHE A 15 2.41 -6.75 -4.18
C PHE A 15 3.31 -7.99 -4.16
N VAL A 16 3.40 -8.63 -3.00
CA VAL A 16 4.06 -9.92 -2.85
C VAL A 16 3.00 -10.99 -2.65
N SER A 17 2.74 -11.77 -3.70
CA SER A 17 1.87 -12.94 -3.62
C SER A 17 2.45 -14.01 -2.71
N TYR A 18 1.60 -14.69 -1.95
CA TYR A 18 2.01 -15.83 -1.12
C TYR A 18 0.95 -16.92 -1.14
N LYS A 19 1.37 -18.16 -0.89
CA LYS A 19 0.45 -19.31 -0.80
C LYS A 19 0.14 -19.59 0.67
N PRO A 20 -1.05 -19.23 1.17
CA PRO A 20 -1.44 -19.59 2.53
C PRO A 20 -1.79 -21.08 2.63
N GLU A 21 -1.81 -21.60 3.86
CA GLU A 21 -2.36 -22.94 4.12
C GLU A 21 -3.89 -22.97 3.95
N GLN A 22 -4.57 -21.90 4.41
CA GLN A 22 -6.01 -21.67 4.25
C GLN A 22 -6.27 -20.17 4.11
N LEU A 23 -7.37 -19.80 3.44
CA LEU A 23 -7.79 -18.40 3.39
C LEU A 23 -8.31 -17.93 4.74
N GLU A 24 -7.88 -16.74 5.16
CA GLU A 24 -8.31 -16.09 6.38
C GLU A 24 -8.93 -14.73 6.08
N LYS A 25 -9.88 -14.33 6.92
CA LYS A 25 -10.42 -12.97 6.85
C LYS A 25 -9.30 -11.95 7.02
N GLY A 26 -9.35 -10.91 6.22
CA GLY A 26 -8.36 -9.84 6.27
C GLY A 26 -7.22 -9.99 5.25
N MET A 27 -7.12 -11.13 4.54
CA MET A 27 -6.15 -11.28 3.46
C MET A 27 -6.46 -10.33 2.29
N TYR A 28 -5.45 -9.70 1.73
CA TYR A 28 -5.61 -8.84 0.57
C TYR A 28 -5.54 -9.63 -0.74
N PHE A 29 -6.33 -9.23 -1.71
CA PHE A 29 -6.33 -9.73 -3.07
C PHE A 29 -6.28 -8.55 -4.05
N VAL A 30 -5.79 -8.82 -5.25
CA VAL A 30 -5.70 -7.85 -6.34
C VAL A 30 -6.52 -8.35 -7.52
N HIS A 31 -7.39 -7.49 -8.05
CA HIS A 31 -8.18 -7.78 -9.24
C HIS A 31 -8.06 -6.65 -10.26
N THR A 32 -7.64 -6.98 -11.48
CA THR A 32 -7.57 -6.00 -12.57
C THR A 32 -8.82 -6.06 -13.43
N ILE A 33 -9.59 -4.98 -13.42
CA ILE A 33 -10.78 -4.77 -14.22
C ILE A 33 -10.36 -4.18 -15.56
N THR A 34 -10.60 -4.91 -16.64
CA THR A 34 -10.27 -4.50 -18.02
C THR A 34 -11.49 -4.35 -18.92
N VAL A 35 -12.64 -4.91 -18.53
CA VAL A 35 -13.85 -4.92 -19.36
C VAL A 35 -14.68 -3.68 -19.07
N GLY A 36 -14.95 -2.87 -20.11
CA GLY A 36 -15.83 -1.70 -20.02
C GLY A 36 -15.16 -0.43 -19.51
N VAL A 37 -13.82 -0.44 -19.34
CA VAL A 37 -13.01 0.71 -18.94
C VAL A 37 -12.04 1.09 -20.05
N ILE A 38 -11.70 2.38 -20.15
CA ILE A 38 -10.75 2.89 -21.16
C ILE A 38 -9.32 2.48 -20.78
N GLU A 39 -8.98 2.58 -19.50
CA GLU A 39 -7.72 2.14 -18.92
C GLU A 39 -7.99 1.07 -17.85
N PRO A 40 -7.16 0.02 -17.76
CA PRO A 40 -7.31 -1.01 -16.73
C PRO A 40 -7.29 -0.40 -15.32
N ILE A 41 -8.24 -0.82 -14.48
CA ILE A 41 -8.29 -0.42 -13.06
C ILE A 41 -7.84 -1.62 -12.23
N THR A 42 -6.90 -1.41 -11.33
CA THR A 42 -6.44 -2.43 -10.38
C THR A 42 -7.09 -2.18 -9.03
N GLU A 43 -7.94 -3.11 -8.60
CA GLU A 43 -8.60 -3.07 -7.30
C GLU A 43 -7.86 -3.95 -6.30
N LEU A 44 -7.36 -3.34 -5.24
CA LEU A 44 -6.95 -4.02 -4.01
C LEU A 44 -8.15 -4.09 -3.08
N PHE A 45 -8.48 -5.30 -2.62
CA PHE A 45 -9.57 -5.50 -1.68
C PHE A 45 -9.21 -6.52 -0.60
N GLN A 46 -9.95 -6.47 0.51
CA GLN A 46 -9.75 -7.35 1.65
C GLN A 46 -10.81 -8.47 1.65
N LEU A 47 -10.40 -9.68 2.02
CA LEU A 47 -11.30 -10.81 2.15
C LEU A 47 -12.16 -10.68 3.42
N GLU A 48 -13.43 -10.31 3.24
CA GLU A 48 -14.40 -10.12 4.34
C GLU A 48 -15.00 -11.44 4.86
N GLU A 49 -15.19 -12.39 3.95
CA GLU A 49 -15.79 -13.70 4.22
C GLU A 49 -14.99 -14.81 3.55
N ILE A 50 -14.82 -15.93 4.26
CA ILE A 50 -14.09 -17.07 3.72
C ILE A 50 -15.01 -17.78 2.72
N PRO A 51 -14.61 -17.93 1.45
CA PRO A 51 -15.44 -18.57 0.43
C PRO A 51 -15.61 -20.06 0.75
N GLU A 52 -16.78 -20.61 0.44
CA GLU A 52 -17.04 -22.06 0.59
C GLU A 52 -16.08 -22.89 -0.26
N ASP A 53 -15.82 -22.44 -1.49
CA ASP A 53 -14.83 -23.03 -2.40
C ASP A 53 -13.62 -22.10 -2.55
N GLN A 54 -12.61 -22.33 -1.69
CA GLN A 54 -11.37 -21.55 -1.69
C GLN A 54 -10.52 -21.77 -2.95
N GLU A 55 -10.59 -22.95 -3.57
CA GLU A 55 -9.82 -23.25 -4.77
C GLU A 55 -10.38 -22.50 -5.97
N ALA A 56 -11.71 -22.52 -6.15
CA ALA A 56 -12.37 -21.73 -7.17
C ALA A 56 -12.13 -20.22 -6.97
N TYR A 57 -12.14 -19.76 -5.72
CA TYR A 57 -11.85 -18.36 -5.40
C TYR A 57 -10.43 -17.95 -5.78
N MET A 58 -9.41 -18.74 -5.42
CA MET A 58 -8.03 -18.48 -5.82
C MET A 58 -7.79 -18.66 -7.33
N ALA A 59 -8.57 -19.51 -8.00
CA ALA A 59 -8.52 -19.61 -9.46
C ALA A 59 -9.06 -18.34 -10.14
N GLN A 60 -10.02 -17.64 -9.51
CA GLN A 60 -10.60 -16.40 -10.00
C GLN A 60 -9.75 -15.16 -9.67
N TYR A 61 -9.29 -15.03 -8.43
CA TYR A 61 -8.62 -13.82 -7.91
C TYR A 61 -7.11 -13.97 -7.74
N GLY A 62 -6.57 -15.16 -8.01
CA GLY A 62 -5.17 -15.47 -7.76
C GLY A 62 -4.87 -15.77 -6.29
N ALA A 63 -3.60 -15.66 -5.92
CA ALA A 63 -3.14 -15.82 -4.56
C ALA A 63 -3.26 -14.49 -3.78
N PRO A 64 -3.51 -14.53 -2.46
CA PRO A 64 -3.49 -13.32 -1.66
C PRO A 64 -2.10 -12.65 -1.71
N VAL A 65 -2.09 -11.36 -1.44
CA VAL A 65 -0.90 -10.52 -1.48
C VAL A 65 -0.61 -9.90 -0.11
N LYS A 66 0.66 -9.61 0.12
CA LYS A 66 1.11 -8.63 1.10
C LYS A 66 1.59 -7.39 0.37
N LEU A 67 1.36 -6.24 0.99
CA LEU A 67 1.82 -4.96 0.48
C LEU A 67 3.18 -4.67 1.09
N MET A 68 4.09 -4.10 0.32
CA MET A 68 5.34 -3.53 0.84
C MET A 68 5.68 -2.27 0.05
N ILE A 69 6.54 -1.42 0.58
CA ILE A 69 7.05 -0.26 -0.15
C ILE A 69 8.52 -0.49 -0.41
N MET A 70 8.91 -0.41 -1.69
CA MET A 70 10.29 -0.52 -2.15
C MET A 70 10.80 0.85 -2.57
N ASN A 71 12.06 1.15 -2.25
CA ASN A 71 12.73 2.36 -2.71
C ASN A 71 12.85 2.33 -4.24
N THR A 72 12.40 3.40 -4.91
CA THR A 72 12.41 3.47 -6.38
C THR A 72 13.82 3.58 -6.97
N PHE A 73 14.81 4.03 -6.19
CA PHE A 73 16.18 4.25 -6.65
C PHE A 73 17.07 3.00 -6.58
N ASP A 74 17.00 2.24 -5.49
CA ASP A 74 17.88 1.09 -5.23
C ASP A 74 17.15 -0.25 -5.07
N SER A 75 15.81 -0.25 -5.07
CA SER A 75 14.96 -1.43 -4.88
C SER A 75 15.12 -2.11 -3.50
N ASP A 76 15.65 -1.41 -2.50
CA ASP A 76 15.62 -1.90 -1.12
C ASP A 76 14.23 -1.75 -0.49
N VAL A 77 13.96 -2.55 0.53
CA VAL A 77 12.67 -2.50 1.24
C VAL A 77 12.66 -1.30 2.17
N LEU A 78 11.75 -0.36 1.95
CA LEU A 78 11.49 0.75 2.87
C LEU A 78 10.52 0.31 3.96
N VAL A 79 9.36 -0.21 3.56
CA VAL A 79 8.27 -0.53 4.50
C VAL A 79 7.83 -1.97 4.33
N TYR A 80 7.98 -2.76 5.39
CA TYR A 80 7.50 -4.13 5.45
C TYR A 80 5.97 -4.18 5.59
N PRO A 81 5.32 -5.31 5.23
CA PRO A 81 3.86 -5.41 5.25
C PRO A 81 3.18 -5.09 6.59
N ASP A 82 3.83 -5.43 7.70
CA ASP A 82 3.34 -5.17 9.05
C ASP A 82 3.55 -3.72 9.50
N GLN A 83 4.30 -2.92 8.74
CA GLN A 83 4.56 -1.50 9.02
C GLN A 83 3.62 -0.56 8.24
N ILE A 84 2.85 -1.04 7.26
CA ILE A 84 1.87 -0.17 6.58
C ILE A 84 0.70 0.12 7.54
N GLY A 85 0.39 1.39 7.77
CA GLY A 85 -0.65 1.75 8.75
C GLY A 85 -1.08 3.21 8.86
N TRP A 86 -0.21 4.20 8.58
CA TRP A 86 -0.58 5.61 8.67
C TRP A 86 -0.52 6.31 7.32
N TYR A 87 -1.45 7.22 7.10
CA TYR A 87 -1.50 8.14 5.96
C TYR A 87 -1.42 9.57 6.48
N ASP A 88 -0.50 10.36 5.94
CA ASP A 88 -0.45 11.81 6.19
C ASP A 88 -1.12 12.55 5.05
N ASP A 89 -2.17 13.30 5.39
CA ASP A 89 -2.85 14.18 4.45
C ASP A 89 -2.26 15.58 4.60
N GLU A 90 -1.20 15.83 3.84
CA GLU A 90 -0.44 17.10 3.88
C GLU A 90 -1.35 18.34 3.67
N GLU A 91 -2.56 18.15 3.11
CA GLU A 91 -3.54 19.21 2.89
C GLU A 91 -4.35 19.61 4.14
N GLU A 92 -4.56 18.70 5.11
CA GLU A 92 -5.52 18.95 6.19
C GLU A 92 -4.91 19.55 7.48
N MET A 93 -3.57 19.74 7.55
CA MET A 93 -2.87 20.12 8.80
C MET A 93 -3.28 19.27 10.03
N LEU A 94 -3.73 18.03 9.80
CA LEU A 94 -4.15 17.08 10.83
C LEU A 94 -3.04 16.07 11.10
N ASP A 95 -3.06 15.50 12.30
CA ASP A 95 -2.22 14.34 12.62
C ASP A 95 -2.53 13.19 11.64
N ALA A 96 -1.51 12.39 11.29
CA ALA A 96 -1.66 11.24 10.40
C ALA A 96 -2.85 10.33 10.80
N VAL A 97 -3.62 9.88 9.80
CA VAL A 97 -4.82 9.06 9.97
C VAL A 97 -4.55 7.60 9.56
N PRO A 98 -5.34 6.62 10.03
CA PRO A 98 -5.16 5.24 9.60
C PRO A 98 -5.29 5.10 8.08
N ILE A 99 -4.35 4.39 7.46
CA ILE A 99 -4.40 4.12 6.02
C ILE A 99 -5.60 3.24 5.69
N SER A 100 -6.35 3.63 4.66
CA SER A 100 -7.54 2.92 4.20
C SER A 100 -7.28 2.18 2.89
N LEU A 101 -8.16 1.25 2.53
CA LEU A 101 -8.15 0.65 1.18
C LEU A 101 -8.34 1.71 0.08
N GLU A 102 -9.05 2.79 0.35
CA GLU A 102 -9.24 3.88 -0.60
C GLU A 102 -7.92 4.63 -0.87
N HIS A 103 -7.10 4.87 0.17
CA HIS A 103 -5.77 5.45 0.02
C HIS A 103 -4.87 4.54 -0.83
N LEU A 104 -4.85 3.24 -0.51
CA LEU A 104 -4.03 2.26 -1.25
C LEU A 104 -4.47 2.15 -2.71
N ASN A 105 -5.78 2.07 -2.99
CA ASN A 105 -6.29 2.05 -4.35
C ASN A 105 -6.00 3.36 -5.11
N THR A 106 -5.98 4.49 -4.41
CA THR A 106 -5.58 5.78 -4.99
C THR A 106 -4.11 5.77 -5.40
N ILE A 107 -3.21 5.32 -4.52
CA ILE A 107 -1.78 5.15 -4.85
C ILE A 107 -1.63 4.28 -6.10
N ILE A 108 -2.30 3.13 -6.13
CA ILE A 108 -2.21 2.15 -7.23
C ILE A 108 -2.66 2.76 -8.57
N ASN A 109 -3.83 3.40 -8.60
CA ASN A 109 -4.48 3.76 -9.87
C ASN A 109 -4.24 5.21 -10.30
N LYS A 110 -4.00 6.12 -9.37
CA LYS A 110 -3.83 7.55 -9.66
C LYS A 110 -2.38 8.01 -9.55
N CYS A 111 -1.59 7.36 -8.70
CA CYS A 111 -0.18 7.69 -8.48
C CYS A 111 0.77 6.67 -9.11
N ASN A 112 0.27 5.75 -9.95
CA ASN A 112 1.06 4.66 -10.57
C ASN A 112 1.84 3.80 -9.58
N GLY A 113 1.28 3.58 -8.38
CA GLY A 113 1.94 2.85 -7.31
C GLY A 113 2.94 3.68 -6.49
N ILE A 114 3.20 4.94 -6.85
CA ILE A 114 4.17 5.81 -6.18
C ILE A 114 3.58 6.45 -4.94
N CYS A 115 4.37 6.49 -3.88
CA CYS A 115 4.07 7.12 -2.61
C CYS A 115 5.36 7.65 -1.95
N TRP A 116 5.21 8.39 -0.87
CA TRP A 116 6.30 8.94 -0.08
C TRP A 116 6.29 8.36 1.32
N VAL A 117 7.48 8.10 1.86
CA VAL A 117 7.67 7.54 3.21
C VAL A 117 8.58 8.46 4.01
N ASP A 118 8.16 8.80 5.23
CA ASP A 118 8.97 9.58 6.16
C ASP A 118 10.14 8.78 6.70
N ILE A 119 11.35 9.31 6.50
CA ILE A 119 12.59 8.71 7.00
C ILE A 119 13.45 9.75 7.73
N TYR A 120 14.34 9.27 8.61
CA TYR A 120 15.35 10.07 9.28
C TYR A 120 16.61 10.25 8.39
N GLU A 121 17.49 11.20 8.76
CA GLU A 121 18.79 11.44 8.11
C GLU A 121 19.71 10.21 7.94
N ASP A 122 19.49 9.15 8.72
CA ASP A 122 20.24 7.89 8.63
C ASP A 122 19.56 6.83 7.76
N ASP A 123 18.62 7.24 6.91
CA ASP A 123 17.80 6.40 6.02
C ASP A 123 16.89 5.40 6.75
N THR A 124 16.67 5.56 8.06
CA THR A 124 15.73 4.71 8.81
C THR A 124 14.31 5.23 8.70
N VAL A 125 13.34 4.33 8.47
CA VAL A 125 11.93 4.70 8.39
C VAL A 125 11.39 5.18 9.74
N THR A 126 10.67 6.29 9.70
CA THR A 126 9.96 6.83 10.85
C THR A 126 8.74 5.96 11.14
N LEU A 127 8.66 5.40 12.35
CA LEU A 127 7.57 4.52 12.76
C LEU A 127 6.79 5.11 13.95
N HIS A 128 5.50 5.34 13.75
CA HIS A 128 4.55 5.65 14.81
C HIS A 128 3.73 4.39 15.14
N GLU A 129 3.80 3.92 16.40
CA GLU A 129 3.17 2.65 16.83
C GLU A 129 3.59 1.44 15.98
N GLY A 130 4.83 1.44 15.48
CA GLY A 130 5.36 0.38 14.62
C GLY A 130 4.88 0.46 13.16
N LYS A 131 4.22 1.56 12.77
CA LYS A 131 3.70 1.80 11.42
C LYS A 131 4.37 3.01 10.78
N ALA A 132 4.70 2.90 9.50
CA ALA A 132 5.23 4.00 8.70
C ALA A 132 4.14 5.02 8.39
N ILE A 133 4.57 6.27 8.24
CA ILE A 133 3.77 7.39 7.73
C ILE A 133 3.98 7.44 6.22
N ILE A 134 2.88 7.41 5.47
CA ILE A 134 2.86 7.36 4.01
C ILE A 134 2.07 8.56 3.50
N SER A 135 2.58 9.29 2.52
CA SER A 135 1.82 10.31 1.78
C SER A 135 1.85 10.02 0.28
N PHE A 136 1.02 10.71 -0.49
CA PHE A 136 1.05 10.68 -1.96
C PHE A 136 0.53 12.00 -2.51
N GLU A 137 1.02 12.36 -3.69
CA GLU A 137 0.50 13.51 -4.43
C GLU A 137 -0.37 13.02 -5.59
N LEU A 138 -1.55 13.63 -5.75
CA LEU A 138 -2.37 13.40 -6.92
C LEU A 138 -1.75 14.13 -8.12
N PRO A 139 -1.70 13.50 -9.30
CA PRO A 139 -1.27 14.21 -10.51
C PRO A 139 -2.22 15.38 -10.78
N GLU A 140 -1.67 16.52 -11.22
CA GLU A 140 -2.48 17.67 -11.62
C GLU A 140 -3.49 17.25 -12.71
N GLU A 141 -4.78 17.56 -12.50
CA GLU A 141 -5.80 17.36 -13.52
C GLU A 141 -5.48 18.25 -14.73
N ASN A 142 -5.15 17.63 -15.87
CA ASN A 142 -4.93 18.33 -17.15
C ASN A 142 -6.23 18.87 -17.76
#